data_AF-B3N6S1-F1
#
_entry.id   AF-B3N6S1-F1
#
_cell.length_a   1.000
_cell.length_b   1.000
_cell.length_c   1.000
_cell.angle_alpha   90.00
_cell.angle_beta   90.00
_cell.angle_gamma   90.00
#
_symmetry.space_group_name_H-M   'P 1'
#
loop_
_entity.id
_entity.type
_entity.pdbx_description
1 polymer ?
#
loop_
_entity_poly.entity_id
_entity_poly.type
_entity_poly.pdbx_seq_one_letter_code
_entity_poly.pdbx_strand_id
1 'polypeptide(L)'
;MSREVLSPSVQRMSQNRRYRVNVVHDDFGGAKWNSQNKLATPENKAYEEPDLYGDDDDEDDEALKYIEESASGDFSLSIHVSKSFYGGLIGMKGSTKRRIEEETRTEIYVPRQNEKSNEVTIRAKQRNQLCAALRQIRHLVASLRKKMKPTHFLALALNFGEVKERFVELKKCILEAELPGIDEELFISECCIHITLGIYVLLDDGERQEALRNLESCRRLLDGSKTPFEVRVKGLEIMNDDPSSTSVLYARIECPDLQKFADNCLAHFQTTGLCATHHIERKSIKLHMTVMNKRYANEAMKSGNSFDAREILKRFGDFDFGVAQSQAVHLCVLKSRGEDEFYKKTGSLEF
;
A
#
# COMPACT_ATOMS: atom_id res chain seq x y z
N MET A 1 -26.38 4.11 35.60
CA MET A 1 -26.47 4.95 34.38
C MET A 1 -27.86 5.57 34.34
N SER A 2 -27.94 6.88 34.51
CA SER A 2 -29.18 7.65 34.65
C SER A 2 -30.04 7.57 33.38
N ARG A 3 -31.36 7.49 33.56
CA ARG A 3 -32.38 7.33 32.50
C ARG A 3 -32.48 8.52 31.53
N GLU A 4 -31.71 9.59 31.71
CA GLU A 4 -31.80 10.83 30.92
C GLU A 4 -31.09 10.76 29.55
N VAL A 5 -30.19 9.80 29.34
CA VAL A 5 -29.47 9.65 28.05
C VAL A 5 -30.40 9.16 26.92
N LEU A 6 -31.50 8.47 27.26
CA LEU A 6 -32.38 7.84 26.26
C LEU A 6 -33.51 8.75 25.77
N SER A 7 -33.69 9.94 26.34
CA SER A 7 -34.73 10.90 25.91
C SER A 7 -34.27 12.35 26.07
N PRO A 8 -33.38 12.85 25.19
CA PRO A 8 -32.89 14.22 25.29
C PRO A 8 -34.00 15.26 25.11
N SER A 9 -33.91 16.36 25.85
CA SER A 9 -34.84 17.49 25.77
C SER A 9 -34.89 18.06 24.34
N VAL A 10 -36.10 18.37 23.86
CA VAL A 10 -36.33 18.81 22.49
C VAL A 10 -36.83 20.25 22.49
N GLN A 11 -36.13 21.14 21.80
CA GLN A 11 -36.56 22.54 21.67
C GLN A 11 -37.43 22.71 20.41
N ARG A 12 -38.60 23.32 20.57
CA ARG A 12 -39.48 23.70 19.44
C ARG A 12 -39.03 25.05 18.89
N MET A 13 -38.70 25.09 17.61
CA MET A 13 -38.30 26.34 16.94
C MET A 13 -39.44 26.92 16.08
N SER A 14 -40.33 26.09 15.54
CA SER A 14 -41.57 26.52 14.85
C SER A 14 -42.60 25.38 14.78
N GLN A 15 -43.82 25.64 14.27
CA GLN A 15 -44.98 24.74 14.36
C GLN A 15 -44.69 23.28 13.97
N ASN A 16 -43.77 23.03 13.02
CA ASN A 16 -43.42 21.67 12.56
C ASN A 16 -41.91 21.32 12.63
N ARG A 17 -41.06 22.08 13.34
CA ARG A 17 -39.63 21.75 13.50
C ARG A 17 -39.22 21.62 14.96
N ARG A 18 -38.65 20.46 15.30
CA ARG A 18 -38.17 20.09 16.63
C ARG A 18 -36.70 19.66 16.53
N TYR A 19 -35.85 20.26 17.35
CA TYR A 19 -34.42 19.96 17.39
C TYR A 19 -34.07 19.30 18.73
N ARG A 20 -33.25 18.24 18.70
CA ARG A 20 -32.76 17.56 19.91
C ARG A 20 -31.59 18.36 20.49
N VAL A 21 -31.71 18.80 21.73
CA VAL A 21 -30.64 19.53 22.43
C VAL A 21 -29.81 18.51 23.19
N ASN A 22 -28.52 18.38 22.84
CA ASN A 22 -27.57 17.63 23.64
C ASN A 22 -27.11 18.53 24.80
N VAL A 23 -27.34 18.11 26.03
CA VAL A 23 -26.83 18.80 27.22
C VAL A 23 -25.33 18.52 27.29
N VAL A 24 -24.51 19.57 27.17
CA VAL A 24 -23.07 19.46 27.40
C VAL A 24 -22.89 19.30 28.91
N HIS A 25 -22.26 18.20 29.33
CA HIS A 25 -22.00 17.93 30.74
C HIS A 25 -21.01 18.98 31.27
N ASP A 26 -21.33 19.61 32.41
CA ASP A 26 -20.51 20.65 33.04
C ASP A 26 -19.10 20.18 33.46
N ASP A 27 -18.82 18.87 33.38
CA ASP A 27 -17.49 18.29 33.65
C ASP A 27 -16.46 18.55 32.55
N PHE A 28 -16.85 19.08 31.39
CA PHE A 28 -15.95 19.39 30.27
C PHE A 28 -15.84 20.88 29.92
N GLY A 29 -16.12 21.79 30.86
CA GLY A 29 -15.87 23.21 30.62
C GLY A 29 -16.30 24.15 31.74
N GLY A 30 -15.56 24.15 32.87
CA GLY A 30 -15.87 25.02 34.01
C GLY A 30 -14.69 25.85 34.51
N ALA A 31 -14.87 27.18 34.46
CA ALA A 31 -14.28 28.19 35.36
C ALA A 31 -12.86 28.79 35.11
N LYS A 32 -12.27 28.69 33.91
CA LYS A 32 -11.08 29.52 33.56
C LYS A 32 -11.32 30.62 32.52
N TRP A 33 -12.51 30.73 31.95
CA TRP A 33 -12.80 31.68 30.86
C TRP A 33 -13.71 32.85 31.22
N ASN A 34 -14.31 32.84 32.41
CA ASN A 34 -15.21 33.91 32.84
C ASN A 34 -14.65 34.67 34.04
N SER A 35 -13.59 35.45 33.82
CA SER A 35 -13.36 36.69 34.57
C SER A 35 -12.26 37.53 33.93
N GLN A 36 -12.64 38.78 33.62
CA GLN A 36 -11.78 39.92 33.27
C GLN A 36 -11.24 40.00 31.83
N ASN A 37 -12.02 40.63 30.95
CA ASN A 37 -11.67 41.99 30.52
C ASN A 37 -12.82 42.68 29.77
N LYS A 38 -13.17 43.86 30.26
CA LYS A 38 -13.96 44.86 29.54
C LYS A 38 -13.07 45.53 28.48
N LEU A 39 -13.71 45.99 27.40
CA LEU A 39 -13.24 46.89 26.34
C LEU A 39 -12.55 46.23 25.14
N ALA A 40 -13.33 45.98 24.09
CA ALA A 40 -13.10 46.46 22.72
C ALA A 40 -14.27 45.97 21.85
N THR A 41 -14.92 46.86 21.12
CA THR A 41 -15.91 46.51 20.09
C THR A 41 -15.15 46.00 18.86
N PRO A 42 -15.28 44.74 18.43
CA PRO A 42 -14.70 44.29 17.18
C PRO A 42 -15.73 44.43 16.07
N GLU A 43 -15.27 44.96 14.93
CA GLU A 43 -15.99 44.99 13.67
C GLU A 43 -16.54 43.61 13.31
N ASN A 44 -17.71 43.61 12.69
CA ASN A 44 -18.43 42.43 12.22
C ASN A 44 -17.67 41.77 11.05
N LYS A 45 -16.59 41.05 11.34
CA LYS A 45 -16.01 40.07 10.41
C LYS A 45 -16.87 38.82 10.50
N ALA A 46 -17.60 38.52 9.41
CA ALA A 46 -18.19 37.22 9.22
C ALA A 46 -17.11 36.16 9.48
N TYR A 47 -17.50 35.07 10.15
CA TYR A 47 -16.61 33.94 10.34
C TYR A 47 -16.15 33.43 8.97
N GLU A 48 -14.92 33.79 8.59
CA GLU A 48 -14.18 33.10 7.55
C GLU A 48 -13.58 31.88 8.22
N GLU A 49 -14.11 30.70 7.87
CA GLU A 49 -13.50 29.44 8.26
C GLU A 49 -12.05 29.47 7.77
N PRO A 50 -11.04 29.39 8.65
CA PRO A 50 -9.66 29.32 8.22
C PRO A 50 -9.54 28.14 7.26
N ASP A 51 -8.95 28.36 6.09
CA ASP A 51 -8.66 27.28 5.17
C ASP A 51 -7.65 26.34 5.85
N LEU A 52 -8.17 25.32 6.53
CA LEU A 52 -7.41 24.24 7.16
C LEU A 52 -6.74 23.32 6.12
N TYR A 53 -6.94 23.61 4.82
CA TYR A 53 -6.25 23.01 3.68
C TYR A 53 -5.32 24.01 2.96
N GLY A 54 -5.03 25.15 3.58
CA GLY A 54 -4.08 26.14 3.10
C GLY A 54 -2.64 25.70 3.40
N ASP A 55 -1.91 25.37 2.34
CA ASP A 55 -0.45 25.44 2.22
C ASP A 55 0.44 24.53 3.09
N ASP A 56 -0.06 23.42 3.64
CA ASP A 56 0.83 22.40 4.22
C ASP A 56 0.82 21.09 3.40
N ASP A 57 2.02 20.78 2.87
CA ASP A 57 2.53 19.48 2.38
C ASP A 57 2.25 19.00 0.93
N ASP A 58 2.59 19.75 -0.13
CA ASP A 58 2.65 19.19 -1.51
C ASP A 58 3.72 19.83 -2.44
N GLU A 59 4.77 20.49 -1.92
CA GLU A 59 5.91 20.95 -2.75
C GLU A 59 6.81 19.80 -3.27
N ASP A 60 6.62 18.56 -2.77
CA ASP A 60 7.49 17.41 -3.05
C ASP A 60 6.98 16.48 -4.17
N ASP A 61 5.94 16.86 -4.92
CA ASP A 61 5.55 16.09 -6.09
C ASP A 61 6.56 16.28 -7.23
N GLU A 62 7.39 15.26 -7.47
CA GLU A 62 8.40 15.23 -8.54
C GLU A 62 7.86 15.60 -9.93
N ALA A 63 6.57 15.34 -10.22
CA ALA A 63 5.97 15.72 -11.50
C ALA A 63 5.91 17.25 -11.68
N LEU A 64 5.83 18.02 -10.60
CA LEU A 64 5.77 19.49 -10.65
C LEU A 64 7.08 20.12 -11.16
N LYS A 65 8.18 19.36 -11.20
CA LYS A 65 9.46 19.77 -11.80
C LYS A 65 9.43 19.80 -13.32
N TYR A 66 8.46 19.10 -13.93
CA TYR A 66 8.30 18.98 -15.38
C TYR A 66 7.16 19.85 -15.92
N ILE A 67 6.73 20.86 -15.17
CA ILE A 67 5.77 21.85 -15.66
C ILE A 67 6.44 22.72 -16.72
N GLU A 68 5.83 22.75 -17.90
CA GLU A 68 6.25 23.61 -19.01
C GLU A 68 5.41 24.89 -19.03
N GLU A 69 6.05 26.03 -19.29
CA GLU A 69 5.39 27.32 -19.49
C GLU A 69 5.44 27.70 -20.97
N SER A 70 4.29 27.95 -21.58
CA SER A 70 4.20 28.37 -22.97
C SER A 70 4.57 29.85 -23.12
N ALA A 71 4.92 30.27 -24.35
CA ALA A 71 5.13 31.68 -24.66
C ALA A 71 3.89 32.57 -24.44
N SER A 72 2.69 31.97 -24.33
CA SER A 72 1.44 32.67 -23.99
C SER A 72 1.22 32.83 -22.48
N GLY A 73 2.09 32.26 -21.63
CA GLY A 73 1.96 32.25 -20.17
C GLY A 73 1.04 31.15 -19.62
N ASP A 74 0.70 30.14 -20.42
CA ASP A 74 -0.07 28.99 -19.97
C ASP A 74 0.87 27.88 -19.46
N PHE A 75 0.43 27.11 -18.48
CA PHE A 75 1.17 25.99 -17.90
C PHE A 75 0.65 24.66 -18.44
N SER A 76 1.57 23.73 -18.72
CA SER A 76 1.26 22.37 -19.17
C SER A 76 2.06 21.33 -18.40
N LEU A 77 1.46 20.17 -18.14
CA LEU A 77 2.12 19.02 -17.52
C LEU A 77 1.59 17.72 -18.12
N SER A 78 2.49 16.83 -18.53
CA SER A 78 2.16 15.48 -18.96
C SER A 78 2.54 14.47 -17.88
N ILE A 79 1.61 13.59 -17.52
CA ILE A 79 1.83 12.52 -16.55
C ILE A 79 1.50 11.16 -17.17
N HIS A 80 2.28 10.13 -16.82
CA HIS A 80 1.99 8.77 -17.23
C HIS A 80 0.78 8.22 -16.48
N VAL A 81 -0.23 7.75 -17.21
CA VAL A 81 -1.39 7.06 -16.63
C VAL A 81 -1.65 5.81 -17.46
N SER A 82 -1.66 4.64 -16.82
CA SER A 82 -1.98 3.40 -17.53
C SER A 82 -3.35 3.49 -18.20
N LYS A 83 -3.43 3.03 -19.47
CA LYS A 83 -4.68 2.98 -20.26
C LYS A 83 -5.83 2.27 -19.54
N SER A 84 -5.51 1.32 -18.64
CA SER A 84 -6.50 0.64 -17.80
C SER A 84 -7.32 1.59 -16.92
N PHE A 85 -6.80 2.78 -16.61
CA PHE A 85 -7.48 3.79 -15.81
C PHE A 85 -8.24 4.85 -16.64
N TYR A 86 -8.07 4.90 -17.96
CA TYR A 86 -8.70 5.92 -18.81
C TYR A 86 -10.22 5.91 -18.68
N GLY A 87 -10.84 4.72 -18.66
CA GLY A 87 -12.30 4.61 -18.50
C GLY A 87 -12.80 5.24 -17.19
N GLY A 88 -12.04 5.08 -16.09
CA GLY A 88 -12.37 5.68 -14.80
C GLY A 88 -12.09 7.18 -14.73
N LEU A 89 -10.99 7.61 -15.36
CA LEU A 89 -10.60 9.03 -15.46
C LEU A 89 -11.60 9.84 -16.29
N ILE A 90 -12.03 9.30 -17.44
CA ILE A 90 -13.04 9.90 -18.30
C ILE A 90 -14.40 9.85 -17.60
N GLY A 91 -14.77 8.71 -17.04
CA GLY A 91 -16.08 8.50 -16.42
C GLY A 91 -17.21 8.35 -17.43
N MET A 92 -18.42 8.06 -16.93
CA MET A 92 -19.58 7.84 -17.78
C MET A 92 -19.90 9.10 -18.58
N LYS A 93 -19.87 9.01 -19.91
CA LYS A 93 -20.04 10.16 -20.84
C LYS A 93 -19.07 11.32 -20.56
N GLY A 94 -17.88 11.05 -20.03
CA GLY A 94 -16.90 12.09 -19.72
C GLY A 94 -17.18 12.87 -18.43
N SER A 95 -18.13 12.42 -17.60
CA SER A 95 -18.57 13.18 -16.42
C SER A 95 -17.45 13.45 -15.41
N THR A 96 -16.57 12.47 -15.17
CA THR A 96 -15.49 12.60 -14.19
C THR A 96 -14.45 13.60 -14.67
N LYS A 97 -13.97 13.45 -15.91
CA LYS A 97 -13.02 14.39 -16.53
C LYS A 97 -13.57 15.80 -16.53
N ARG A 98 -14.80 15.99 -17.01
CA ARG A 98 -15.45 17.31 -17.09
C ARG A 98 -15.59 17.95 -15.71
N ARG A 99 -15.93 17.17 -14.68
CA ARG A 99 -16.00 17.65 -13.30
C ARG A 99 -14.63 18.16 -12.81
N ILE A 100 -13.55 17.41 -13.03
CA ILE A 100 -12.20 17.84 -12.64
C ILE A 100 -11.83 19.15 -13.37
N GLU A 101 -12.08 19.22 -14.69
CA GLU A 101 -11.82 20.42 -15.51
C GLU A 101 -12.60 21.65 -15.01
N GLU A 102 -13.89 21.49 -14.67
CA GLU A 102 -14.75 22.56 -14.15
C GLU A 102 -14.30 23.05 -12.75
N GLU A 103 -14.01 22.12 -11.83
CA GLU A 103 -13.59 22.44 -10.46
C GLU A 103 -12.21 23.12 -10.41
N THR A 104 -11.29 22.69 -11.28
CA THR A 104 -9.89 23.15 -11.27
C THR A 104 -9.59 24.23 -12.30
N ARG A 105 -10.55 24.53 -13.20
CA ARG A 105 -10.39 25.46 -14.34
C ARG A 105 -9.23 25.06 -15.26
N THR A 106 -9.11 23.77 -15.53
CA THR A 106 -8.06 23.19 -16.38
C THR A 106 -8.64 22.52 -17.61
N GLU A 107 -7.79 22.23 -18.60
CA GLU A 107 -8.09 21.35 -19.72
C GLU A 107 -7.27 20.07 -19.58
N ILE A 108 -7.94 18.92 -19.62
CA ILE A 108 -7.32 17.61 -19.52
C ILE A 108 -7.43 16.93 -20.89
N TYR A 109 -6.30 16.49 -21.42
CA TYR A 109 -6.23 15.63 -22.60
C TYR A 109 -5.90 14.20 -22.20
N VAL A 110 -6.79 13.27 -22.53
CA VAL A 110 -6.55 11.83 -22.37
C VAL A 110 -6.35 11.23 -23.76
N PRO A 111 -5.19 10.60 -24.03
CA PRO A 111 -4.91 9.98 -25.33
C PRO A 111 -5.97 8.97 -25.74
N ARG A 112 -6.23 8.87 -27.05
CA ARG A 112 -7.13 7.82 -27.56
C ARG A 112 -6.49 6.44 -27.43
N GLN A 113 -7.32 5.40 -27.41
CA GLN A 113 -6.84 4.02 -27.21
C GLN A 113 -5.80 3.58 -28.26
N ASN A 114 -5.91 4.11 -29.49
CA ASN A 114 -5.03 3.83 -30.62
C ASN A 114 -3.75 4.67 -30.64
N GLU A 115 -3.62 5.70 -29.80
CA GLU A 115 -2.39 6.46 -29.66
C GLU A 115 -1.35 5.62 -28.90
N LYS A 116 -0.07 5.79 -29.25
CA LYS A 116 1.03 5.07 -28.58
C LYS A 116 1.36 5.65 -27.21
N SER A 117 1.06 6.93 -26.98
CA SER A 117 1.36 7.61 -25.72
C SER A 117 0.36 7.23 -24.62
N ASN A 118 0.90 7.05 -23.40
CA ASN A 118 0.15 6.87 -22.16
C ASN A 118 0.16 8.15 -21.30
N GLU A 119 0.46 9.30 -21.92
CA GLU A 119 0.61 10.57 -21.22
C GLU A 119 -0.71 11.35 -21.22
N VAL A 120 -1.27 11.58 -20.03
CA VAL A 120 -2.38 12.48 -19.81
C VAL A 120 -1.82 13.88 -19.61
N THR A 121 -2.23 14.83 -20.44
CA THR A 121 -1.76 16.22 -20.39
C THR A 121 -2.78 17.10 -19.69
N ILE A 122 -2.31 17.94 -18.76
CA ILE A 122 -3.09 18.94 -18.04
C ILE A 122 -2.59 20.31 -18.50
N ARG A 123 -3.51 21.19 -18.90
CA ARG A 123 -3.21 22.59 -19.25
C ARG A 123 -4.01 23.54 -18.39
N ALA A 124 -3.38 24.60 -17.91
CA ALA A 124 -4.01 25.59 -17.05
C ALA A 124 -3.40 26.99 -17.24
N LYS A 125 -4.14 28.04 -16.87
CA LYS A 125 -3.63 29.42 -16.92
C LYS A 125 -2.74 29.78 -15.72
N GLN A 126 -2.88 29.03 -14.63
CA GLN A 126 -2.14 29.27 -13.40
C GLN A 126 -1.58 27.96 -12.87
N ARG A 127 -0.38 28.02 -12.27
CA ARG A 127 0.30 26.84 -11.70
C ARG A 127 -0.55 26.14 -10.63
N ASN A 128 -1.22 26.89 -9.75
CA ASN A 128 -2.08 26.34 -8.71
C ASN A 128 -3.26 25.50 -9.24
N GLN A 129 -3.88 25.91 -10.35
CA GLN A 129 -4.95 25.19 -11.04
C GLN A 129 -4.45 23.85 -11.57
N LEU A 130 -3.25 23.84 -12.17
CA LEU A 130 -2.59 22.63 -12.65
C LEU A 130 -2.28 21.67 -11.49
N CYS A 131 -1.70 22.16 -10.39
CA CYS A 131 -1.43 21.35 -9.20
C CYS A 131 -2.72 20.74 -8.62
N ALA A 132 -3.80 21.52 -8.53
CA ALA A 132 -5.09 21.04 -8.04
C ALA A 132 -5.66 19.93 -8.93
N ALA A 133 -5.59 20.07 -10.26
CA ALA A 133 -6.01 19.04 -11.20
C ALA A 133 -5.16 17.77 -11.11
N LEU A 134 -3.83 17.93 -11.04
CA LEU A 134 -2.90 16.81 -10.84
C LEU A 134 -3.26 16.00 -9.59
N ARG A 135 -3.49 16.68 -8.46
CA ARG A 135 -3.89 16.05 -7.20
C ARG A 135 -5.19 15.27 -7.33
N GLN A 136 -6.22 15.85 -7.97
CA GLN A 136 -7.48 15.15 -8.20
C GLN A 136 -7.30 13.91 -9.09
N ILE A 137 -6.49 13.99 -10.14
CA ILE A 137 -6.20 12.85 -11.02
C ILE A 137 -5.45 11.75 -10.27
N ARG A 138 -4.40 12.09 -9.50
CA ARG A 138 -3.65 11.12 -8.69
C ARG A 138 -4.54 10.42 -7.67
N HIS A 139 -5.37 11.17 -6.96
CA HIS A 139 -6.30 10.60 -5.99
C HIS A 139 -7.29 9.62 -6.65
N LEU A 140 -7.82 9.99 -7.83
CA LEU A 140 -8.71 9.12 -8.59
C LEU A 140 -7.99 7.85 -9.07
N VAL A 141 -6.79 7.98 -9.64
CA VAL A 141 -5.98 6.83 -10.10
C VAL A 141 -5.64 5.91 -8.93
N ALA A 142 -5.25 6.45 -7.78
CA ALA A 142 -5.01 5.68 -6.56
C ALA A 142 -6.27 4.90 -6.12
N SER A 143 -7.44 5.55 -6.12
CA SER A 143 -8.73 4.92 -5.78
C SER A 143 -9.11 3.80 -6.75
N LEU A 144 -8.82 3.96 -8.04
CA LEU A 144 -9.02 2.92 -9.06
C LEU A 144 -8.02 1.77 -8.85
N ARG A 145 -6.74 2.08 -8.62
CA ARG A 145 -5.68 1.09 -8.39
C ARG A 145 -5.96 0.23 -7.16
N LYS A 146 -6.56 0.80 -6.10
CA LYS A 146 -7.01 0.06 -4.90
C LYS A 146 -7.97 -1.09 -5.20
N LYS A 147 -8.65 -1.08 -6.35
CA LYS A 147 -9.60 -2.13 -6.77
C LYS A 147 -8.94 -3.20 -7.66
N MET A 148 -7.70 -2.98 -8.07
CA MET A 148 -6.97 -3.87 -8.96
C MET A 148 -6.29 -4.99 -8.17
N LYS A 149 -6.14 -6.15 -8.81
CA LYS A 149 -5.36 -7.24 -8.23
C LYS A 149 -3.86 -6.91 -8.31
N PRO A 150 -3.07 -7.25 -7.27
CA PRO A 150 -1.62 -7.16 -7.34
C PRO A 150 -1.03 -7.87 -8.56
N THR A 151 -0.01 -7.28 -9.16
CA THR A 151 0.68 -7.84 -10.34
C THR A 151 2.16 -8.10 -10.08
N HIS A 152 2.82 -7.30 -9.24
CA HIS A 152 4.25 -7.41 -8.95
C HIS A 152 4.52 -7.34 -7.45
N PHE A 153 5.70 -7.76 -7.05
CA PHE A 153 6.18 -7.66 -5.67
C PHE A 153 7.71 -7.53 -5.64
N LEU A 154 8.24 -6.90 -4.59
CA LEU A 154 9.68 -6.91 -4.31
C LEU A 154 10.01 -8.15 -3.50
N ALA A 155 11.01 -8.90 -3.94
CA ALA A 155 11.39 -10.18 -3.39
C ALA A 155 12.89 -10.21 -3.06
N LEU A 156 13.22 -10.67 -1.86
CA LEU A 156 14.58 -11.10 -1.51
C LEU A 156 14.59 -12.63 -1.53
N ALA A 157 15.34 -13.21 -2.47
CA ALA A 157 15.35 -14.65 -2.69
C ALA A 157 16.06 -15.40 -1.56
N LEU A 158 15.49 -16.53 -1.14
CA LEU A 158 16.05 -17.45 -0.13
C LEU A 158 16.19 -18.88 -0.67
N ASN A 159 16.05 -19.06 -1.98
CA ASN A 159 15.96 -20.35 -2.68
C ASN A 159 17.33 -21.00 -2.95
N PHE A 160 18.29 -20.81 -2.04
CA PHE A 160 19.66 -21.32 -2.18
C PHE A 160 20.28 -21.62 -0.80
N GLY A 161 21.37 -22.40 -0.82
CA GLY A 161 22.17 -22.72 0.36
C GLY A 161 21.41 -23.46 1.46
N GLU A 162 21.86 -23.28 2.70
CA GLU A 162 21.34 -23.96 3.89
C GLU A 162 19.83 -23.77 4.06
N VAL A 163 19.30 -22.56 3.86
CA VAL A 163 17.87 -22.27 4.03
C VAL A 163 16.99 -23.12 3.10
N LYS A 164 17.39 -23.31 1.83
CA LYS A 164 16.66 -24.18 0.91
C LYS A 164 16.75 -25.65 1.31
N GLU A 165 17.93 -26.11 1.71
CA GLU A 165 18.14 -27.50 2.15
C GLU A 165 17.29 -27.83 3.39
N ARG A 166 17.32 -26.93 4.38
CA ARG A 166 16.52 -27.02 5.61
C ARG A 166 15.02 -26.90 5.35
N PHE A 167 14.60 -26.09 4.38
CA PHE A 167 13.21 -26.04 3.96
C PHE A 167 12.74 -27.39 3.40
N VAL A 168 13.54 -28.03 2.54
CA VAL A 168 13.23 -29.35 1.98
C VAL A 168 13.21 -30.41 3.09
N GLU A 169 14.14 -30.35 4.05
CA GLU A 169 14.16 -31.21 5.23
C GLU A 169 12.87 -31.07 6.05
N LEU A 170 12.47 -29.83 6.40
CA LEU A 170 11.24 -29.57 7.14
C LEU A 170 10.01 -30.10 6.38
N LYS A 171 9.91 -29.81 5.08
CA LYS A 171 8.82 -30.28 4.22
C LYS A 171 8.70 -31.81 4.31
N LYS A 172 9.82 -32.52 4.18
CA LYS A 172 9.87 -33.98 4.29
C LYS A 172 9.39 -34.45 5.66
N CYS A 173 9.92 -33.88 6.75
CA CYS A 173 9.52 -34.27 8.11
C CYS A 173 8.04 -34.03 8.41
N ILE A 174 7.44 -32.95 7.89
CA ILE A 174 6.01 -32.67 8.07
C ILE A 174 5.15 -33.68 7.28
N LEU A 175 5.54 -34.02 6.04
CA LEU A 175 4.81 -34.98 5.22
C LEU A 175 4.89 -36.40 5.80
N GLU A 176 6.06 -36.81 6.30
CA GLU A 176 6.26 -38.10 6.99
C GLU A 176 5.47 -38.22 8.30
N ALA A 177 5.03 -37.10 8.89
CA ALA A 177 4.18 -37.11 10.07
C ALA A 177 2.71 -37.44 9.79
N GLU A 178 2.32 -37.55 8.51
CA GLU A 178 0.97 -37.94 8.04
C GLU A 178 -0.16 -37.16 8.75
N LEU A 179 0.04 -35.85 8.91
CA LEU A 179 -0.91 -34.99 9.62
C LEU A 179 -2.22 -34.84 8.81
N PRO A 180 -3.40 -34.96 9.44
CA PRO A 180 -4.67 -34.83 8.74
C PRO A 180 -4.83 -33.49 8.02
N GLY A 181 -5.15 -33.53 6.74
CA GLY A 181 -5.41 -32.32 5.94
C GLY A 181 -4.15 -31.56 5.50
N ILE A 182 -2.97 -32.17 5.65
CA ILE A 182 -1.69 -31.61 5.21
C ILE A 182 -1.18 -32.40 4.00
N ASP A 183 -1.26 -31.77 2.82
CA ASP A 183 -0.75 -32.33 1.56
C ASP A 183 0.48 -31.56 1.06
N GLU A 184 1.22 -32.16 0.13
CA GLU A 184 2.41 -31.56 -0.48
C GLU A 184 2.11 -30.24 -1.18
N GLU A 185 0.93 -30.10 -1.81
CA GLU A 185 0.54 -28.90 -2.54
C GLU A 185 0.35 -27.66 -1.65
N LEU A 186 0.24 -27.82 -0.33
CA LEU A 186 0.19 -26.67 0.58
C LEU A 186 1.51 -25.91 0.62
N PHE A 187 2.63 -26.58 0.34
CA PHE A 187 3.96 -26.00 0.41
C PHE A 187 4.22 -25.10 -0.80
N ILE A 188 4.87 -23.97 -0.56
CA ILE A 188 5.47 -23.22 -1.67
C ILE A 188 6.59 -24.07 -2.28
N SER A 189 6.82 -23.93 -3.58
CA SER A 189 8.01 -24.53 -4.21
C SER A 189 9.28 -23.98 -3.56
N GLU A 190 10.23 -24.87 -3.29
CA GLU A 190 11.57 -24.59 -2.78
C GLU A 190 12.37 -23.68 -3.72
N CYS A 191 12.05 -23.68 -5.02
CA CYS A 191 12.63 -22.75 -5.99
C CYS A 191 12.07 -21.34 -5.84
N CYS A 192 10.94 -21.17 -5.15
CA CYS A 192 10.19 -19.93 -4.98
C CYS A 192 10.19 -19.38 -3.54
N ILE A 193 10.96 -19.93 -2.60
CA ILE A 193 11.05 -19.37 -1.24
C ILE A 193 11.74 -18.00 -1.24
N HIS A 194 11.11 -17.01 -0.62
CA HIS A 194 11.55 -15.62 -0.63
C HIS A 194 10.93 -14.83 0.54
N ILE A 195 11.48 -13.63 0.78
CA ILE A 195 10.90 -12.59 1.63
C ILE A 195 10.25 -11.53 0.74
N THR A 196 9.00 -11.17 1.03
CA THR A 196 8.32 -10.09 0.31
C THR A 196 8.57 -8.74 1.00
N LEU A 197 9.10 -7.77 0.26
CA LEU A 197 9.35 -6.40 0.74
C LEU A 197 8.31 -5.38 0.25
N GLY A 198 7.42 -5.76 -0.66
CA GLY A 198 6.40 -4.83 -1.17
C GLY A 198 5.54 -5.47 -2.22
N ILE A 199 4.30 -4.99 -2.36
CA ILE A 199 3.33 -5.51 -3.34
C ILE A 199 2.79 -4.33 -4.15
N TYR A 200 2.74 -4.50 -5.48
CA TYR A 200 2.45 -3.43 -6.43
C TYR A 200 1.39 -3.85 -7.45
N VAL A 201 0.73 -2.85 -8.00
CA VAL A 201 -0.11 -2.98 -9.19
C VAL A 201 0.56 -2.17 -10.29
N LEU A 202 1.31 -2.86 -11.15
CA LEU A 202 1.95 -2.29 -12.34
C LEU A 202 1.24 -2.86 -13.58
N LEU A 203 0.63 -2.01 -14.39
CA LEU A 203 -0.31 -2.38 -15.45
C LEU A 203 0.28 -2.27 -16.86
N ASP A 204 1.36 -1.51 -17.04
CA ASP A 204 2.06 -1.37 -18.31
C ASP A 204 3.58 -1.28 -18.16
N ASP A 205 4.31 -1.20 -19.28
CA ASP A 205 5.77 -1.10 -19.28
C ASP A 205 6.26 0.22 -18.68
N GLY A 206 5.52 1.31 -18.83
CA GLY A 206 5.88 2.61 -18.25
C GLY A 206 5.94 2.54 -16.73
N GLU A 207 4.90 1.99 -16.10
CA GLU A 207 4.85 1.78 -14.65
C GLU A 207 5.92 0.78 -14.17
N ARG A 208 6.24 -0.25 -14.98
CA ARG A 208 7.34 -1.18 -14.67
C ARG A 208 8.68 -0.46 -14.63
N GLN A 209 8.98 0.36 -15.64
CA GLN A 209 10.21 1.13 -15.69
C GLN A 209 10.28 2.19 -14.59
N GLU A 210 9.15 2.81 -14.25
CA GLU A 210 9.06 3.74 -13.13
C GLU A 210 9.32 3.05 -11.79
N ALA A 211 8.74 1.87 -11.57
CA ALA A 211 9.02 1.08 -10.36
C ALA A 211 10.50 0.71 -10.24
N LEU A 212 11.17 0.37 -11.36
CA LEU A 212 12.61 0.10 -11.36
C LEU A 212 13.45 1.35 -11.05
N ARG A 213 13.11 2.52 -11.60
CA ARG A 213 13.79 3.78 -11.24
C ARG A 213 13.63 4.14 -9.77
N ASN A 214 12.44 3.91 -9.21
CA ASN A 214 12.18 4.12 -7.79
C ASN A 214 12.94 3.11 -6.91
N LEU A 215 13.01 1.85 -7.34
CA LEU A 215 13.83 0.84 -6.67
C LEU A 215 15.31 1.23 -6.69
N GLU A 216 15.84 1.70 -7.83
CA GLU A 216 17.22 2.17 -7.92
C GLU A 216 17.46 3.40 -7.05
N SER A 217 16.48 4.30 -6.96
CA SER A 217 16.54 5.46 -6.05
C SER A 217 16.59 5.04 -4.58
N CYS A 218 16.06 3.86 -4.23
CA CYS A 218 16.17 3.28 -2.90
C CYS A 218 17.59 2.77 -2.58
N ARG A 219 18.53 2.70 -3.55
CA ARG A 219 19.93 2.34 -3.29
C ARG A 219 20.55 3.22 -2.19
N ARG A 220 20.25 4.52 -2.19
CA ARG A 220 20.71 5.47 -1.15
C ARG A 220 20.28 5.09 0.27
N LEU A 221 19.23 4.27 0.41
CA LEU A 221 18.73 3.81 1.70
C LEU A 221 19.57 2.66 2.27
N LEU A 222 20.50 2.10 1.47
CA LEU A 222 21.46 1.10 1.91
C LEU A 222 22.68 1.75 2.58
N ASP A 223 22.87 3.07 2.47
CA ASP A 223 24.03 3.77 3.02
C ASP A 223 24.16 3.52 4.54
N GLY A 224 25.32 3.02 4.95
CA GLY A 224 25.61 2.67 6.35
C GLY A 224 25.07 1.30 6.80
N SER A 225 24.39 0.55 5.94
CA SER A 225 24.00 -0.84 6.21
C SER A 225 25.13 -1.79 5.80
N LYS A 226 25.29 -2.91 6.53
CA LYS A 226 26.22 -3.98 6.12
C LYS A 226 25.53 -4.84 5.07
N THR A 227 25.86 -4.62 3.80
CA THR A 227 25.44 -5.48 2.70
C THR A 227 26.56 -6.47 2.32
N PRO A 228 26.23 -7.68 1.82
CA PRO A 228 24.88 -8.25 1.68
C PRO A 228 24.23 -8.51 3.05
N PHE A 229 22.89 -8.43 3.12
CA PHE A 229 22.17 -8.67 4.37
C PHE A 229 22.34 -10.11 4.84
N GLU A 230 22.81 -10.29 6.07
CA GLU A 230 22.80 -11.58 6.75
C GLU A 230 21.42 -11.81 7.36
N VAL A 231 20.68 -12.77 6.80
CA VAL A 231 19.29 -13.04 7.15
C VAL A 231 19.20 -14.34 7.93
N ARG A 232 18.85 -14.26 9.21
CA ARG A 232 18.54 -15.43 10.03
C ARG A 232 17.08 -15.83 9.83
N VAL A 233 16.84 -17.10 9.52
CA VAL A 233 15.50 -17.65 9.33
C VAL A 233 15.26 -18.74 10.38
N LYS A 234 14.38 -18.47 11.34
CA LYS A 234 14.18 -19.37 12.48
C LYS A 234 12.77 -19.30 13.05
N GLY A 235 12.21 -20.46 13.34
CA GLY A 235 10.91 -20.63 13.95
C GLY A 235 9.76 -20.42 12.98
N LEU A 236 8.60 -20.99 13.33
CA LEU A 236 7.37 -20.97 12.55
C LEU A 236 6.28 -20.18 13.27
N GLU A 237 5.54 -19.41 12.50
CA GLU A 237 4.37 -18.67 12.98
C GLU A 237 3.27 -18.66 11.90
N ILE A 238 2.09 -18.22 12.31
CA ILE A 238 0.89 -18.15 11.47
C ILE A 238 0.46 -16.71 11.26
N MET A 239 -0.16 -16.42 10.11
CA MET A 239 -0.57 -15.05 9.78
C MET A 239 -1.85 -14.62 10.51
N ASN A 240 -2.69 -15.58 10.91
CA ASN A 240 -3.94 -15.38 11.64
C ASN A 240 -3.80 -15.90 13.08
N ASP A 241 -4.74 -15.57 13.98
CA ASP A 241 -4.58 -15.86 15.42
C ASP A 241 -4.93 -17.30 15.81
N ASP A 242 -5.66 -18.04 14.98
CA ASP A 242 -6.15 -19.39 15.26
C ASP A 242 -5.31 -20.47 14.54
N PRO A 243 -4.46 -21.22 15.25
CA PRO A 243 -3.63 -22.27 14.66
C PRO A 243 -4.45 -23.46 14.14
N SER A 244 -5.67 -23.69 14.64
CA SER A 244 -6.55 -24.75 14.13
C SER A 244 -7.16 -24.41 12.76
N SER A 245 -7.14 -23.13 12.39
CA SER A 245 -7.70 -22.61 11.14
C SER A 245 -6.70 -21.69 10.45
N THR A 246 -5.52 -22.21 10.14
CA THR A 246 -4.42 -21.46 9.54
C THR A 246 -4.59 -21.29 8.03
N SER A 247 -4.41 -20.06 7.52
CA SER A 247 -4.36 -19.81 6.06
C SER A 247 -2.94 -19.77 5.51
N VAL A 248 -1.99 -19.26 6.31
CA VAL A 248 -0.58 -19.09 5.93
C VAL A 248 0.30 -19.43 7.13
N LEU A 249 1.22 -20.38 6.92
CA LEU A 249 2.31 -20.70 7.82
C LEU A 249 3.60 -20.12 7.23
N TYR A 250 4.37 -19.41 8.02
CA TYR A 250 5.60 -18.77 7.57
C TYR A 250 6.73 -18.96 8.60
N ALA A 251 7.96 -18.86 8.11
CA ALA A 251 9.15 -18.79 8.95
C ALA A 251 9.48 -17.33 9.28
N ARG A 252 9.89 -17.08 10.53
CA ARG A 252 10.26 -15.73 10.98
C ARG A 252 11.61 -15.33 10.43
N ILE A 253 11.76 -14.02 10.24
CA ILE A 253 12.98 -13.39 9.74
C ILE A 253 13.56 -12.51 10.82
N GLU A 254 14.86 -12.68 11.10
CA GLU A 254 15.61 -11.85 12.03
C GLU A 254 16.74 -11.15 11.26
N CYS A 255 16.49 -9.90 10.85
CA CYS A 255 17.47 -9.04 10.19
C CYS A 255 17.05 -7.56 10.34
N PRO A 256 17.51 -6.85 11.38
CA PRO A 256 17.09 -5.47 11.65
C PRO A 256 17.42 -4.49 10.52
N ASP A 257 18.58 -4.63 9.89
CA ASP A 257 19.00 -3.77 8.78
C ASP A 257 18.10 -3.96 7.55
N LEU A 258 17.73 -5.20 7.23
CA LEU A 258 16.77 -5.50 6.17
C LEU A 258 15.37 -4.95 6.51
N GLN A 259 14.94 -5.04 7.78
CA GLN A 259 13.66 -4.48 8.22
C GLN A 259 13.62 -2.96 7.99
N LYS A 260 14.68 -2.25 8.40
CA LYS A 260 14.80 -0.81 8.17
C LYS A 260 14.79 -0.47 6.68
N PHE A 261 15.57 -1.19 5.87
CA PHE A 261 15.60 -1.00 4.43
C PHE A 261 14.23 -1.24 3.79
N ALA A 262 13.53 -2.30 4.19
CA ALA A 262 12.21 -2.65 3.69
C ALA A 262 11.18 -1.57 4.03
N ASP A 263 11.16 -1.08 5.26
CA ASP A 263 10.23 -0.05 5.71
C ASP A 263 10.48 1.29 5.00
N ASN A 264 11.74 1.65 4.77
CA ASN A 264 12.09 2.84 3.99
C ASN A 264 11.71 2.69 2.51
N CYS A 265 11.92 1.51 1.92
CA CYS A 265 11.42 1.21 0.58
C CYS A 265 9.89 1.35 0.52
N LEU A 266 9.17 0.81 1.52
CA LEU A 266 7.71 0.94 1.57
C LEU A 266 7.27 2.40 1.62
N ALA A 267 7.88 3.21 2.50
CA ALA A 267 7.58 4.63 2.61
C ALA A 267 7.84 5.38 1.29
N HIS A 268 8.97 5.11 0.64
CA HIS A 268 9.28 5.69 -0.68
C HIS A 268 8.25 5.26 -1.73
N PHE A 269 7.90 3.98 -1.81
CA PHE A 269 6.94 3.51 -2.80
C PHE A 269 5.50 3.97 -2.54
N GLN A 270 5.13 4.27 -1.29
CA GLN A 270 3.80 4.83 -0.96
C GLN A 270 3.58 6.19 -1.62
N THR A 271 4.62 7.02 -1.78
CA THR A 271 4.52 8.34 -2.44
C THR A 271 4.32 8.22 -3.95
N THR A 272 4.75 7.12 -4.57
CA THR A 272 4.63 6.89 -6.02
C THR A 272 3.21 6.54 -6.48
N GLY A 273 2.34 6.09 -5.56
CA GLY A 273 1.00 5.61 -5.91
C GLY A 273 0.96 4.26 -6.66
N LEU A 274 2.07 3.53 -6.73
CA LEU A 274 2.16 2.20 -7.39
C LEU A 274 1.82 1.02 -6.47
N CYS A 275 1.76 1.24 -5.15
CA CYS A 275 1.49 0.20 -4.16
C CYS A 275 0.09 -0.43 -4.30
N ALA A 276 -0.01 -1.72 -3.99
CA ALA A 276 -1.28 -2.39 -3.81
C ALA A 276 -1.96 -1.97 -2.50
N THR A 277 -3.29 -2.13 -2.41
CA THR A 277 -4.16 -1.63 -1.33
C THR A 277 -3.62 -1.87 0.08
N HIS A 278 -3.21 -3.10 0.39
CA HIS A 278 -2.73 -3.47 1.72
C HIS A 278 -1.38 -2.83 2.12
N HIS A 279 -0.65 -2.27 1.16
CA HIS A 279 0.63 -1.59 1.40
C HIS A 279 0.50 -0.07 1.42
N ILE A 280 -0.64 0.51 1.06
CA ILE A 280 -0.81 1.98 1.00
C ILE A 280 -0.78 2.62 2.40
N GLU A 281 -1.41 1.98 3.39
CA GLU A 281 -1.56 2.52 4.75
C GLU A 281 -0.67 1.79 5.78
N ARG A 282 0.20 0.91 5.30
CA ARG A 282 1.03 0.04 6.14
C ARG A 282 2.25 0.82 6.63
N LYS A 283 2.48 0.84 7.95
CA LYS A 283 3.63 1.53 8.55
C LYS A 283 4.94 0.75 8.46
N SER A 284 4.87 -0.57 8.51
CA SER A 284 6.04 -1.46 8.52
C SER A 284 5.69 -2.83 7.94
N ILE A 285 6.64 -3.42 7.21
CA ILE A 285 6.51 -4.73 6.57
C ILE A 285 6.77 -5.81 7.61
N LYS A 286 5.89 -6.81 7.67
CA LYS A 286 6.16 -8.02 8.45
C LYS A 286 7.04 -8.91 7.59
N LEU A 287 8.36 -8.90 7.80
CA LEU A 287 9.25 -9.80 7.09
C LEU A 287 8.95 -11.24 7.48
N HIS A 288 8.73 -12.09 6.47
CA HIS A 288 8.44 -13.50 6.64
C HIS A 288 8.82 -14.27 5.37
N MET A 289 9.19 -15.54 5.53
CA MET A 289 9.31 -16.50 4.43
C MET A 289 8.10 -17.43 4.47
N THR A 290 7.22 -17.37 3.47
CA THR A 290 6.06 -18.29 3.43
C THR A 290 6.53 -19.74 3.30
N VAL A 291 6.02 -20.63 4.14
CA VAL A 291 6.31 -22.07 4.09
C VAL A 291 5.13 -22.83 3.48
N MET A 292 3.94 -22.60 4.02
CA MET A 292 2.70 -23.19 3.51
C MET A 292 1.62 -22.12 3.33
N ASN A 293 0.79 -22.28 2.31
CA ASN A 293 -0.32 -21.38 2.06
C ASN A 293 -1.51 -22.12 1.49
N LYS A 294 -2.68 -21.94 2.09
CA LYS A 294 -3.91 -22.59 1.66
C LYS A 294 -4.27 -22.31 0.21
N ARG A 295 -3.83 -21.16 -0.35
CA ARG A 295 -4.05 -20.80 -1.76
C ARG A 295 -3.46 -21.81 -2.75
N TYR A 296 -2.51 -22.63 -2.32
CA TYR A 296 -1.87 -23.66 -3.14
C TYR A 296 -2.53 -25.03 -3.02
N ALA A 297 -3.44 -25.21 -2.06
CA ALA A 297 -4.14 -26.48 -1.88
C ALA A 297 -4.87 -26.94 -3.14
N ASN A 298 -4.88 -28.25 -3.34
CA ASN A 298 -5.60 -28.91 -4.41
C ASN A 298 -7.09 -28.56 -4.38
N GLU A 299 -7.75 -28.56 -5.54
CA GLU A 299 -9.15 -28.17 -5.69
C GLU A 299 -10.10 -29.03 -4.87
N ALA A 300 -9.78 -30.33 -4.73
CA ALA A 300 -10.53 -31.26 -3.89
C ALA A 300 -10.53 -30.87 -2.39
N MET A 301 -9.50 -30.16 -1.94
CA MET A 301 -9.34 -29.66 -0.57
C MET A 301 -9.80 -28.21 -0.38
N LYS A 302 -10.32 -27.54 -1.42
CA LYS A 302 -10.85 -26.16 -1.31
C LYS A 302 -12.17 -26.05 -0.53
N SER A 303 -12.70 -27.15 -0.01
CA SER A 303 -13.93 -27.17 0.81
C SER A 303 -13.79 -26.42 2.15
N GLY A 304 -12.57 -26.04 2.55
CA GLY A 304 -12.29 -25.12 3.66
C GLY A 304 -11.25 -24.05 3.29
N ASN A 305 -11.28 -22.92 3.99
CA ASN A 305 -10.35 -21.78 3.78
C ASN A 305 -9.08 -21.86 4.65
N SER A 306 -8.79 -23.00 5.27
CA SER A 306 -7.68 -23.17 6.22
C SER A 306 -7.18 -24.62 6.31
N PHE A 307 -6.08 -24.80 7.06
CA PHE A 307 -5.52 -26.09 7.50
C PHE A 307 -5.13 -26.00 8.98
N ASP A 308 -5.05 -27.14 9.67
CA ASP A 308 -4.68 -27.19 11.09
C ASP A 308 -3.16 -27.24 11.26
N ALA A 309 -2.57 -26.17 11.82
CA ALA A 309 -1.14 -26.05 12.04
C ALA A 309 -0.71 -26.38 13.47
N ARG A 310 -1.62 -26.77 14.38
CA ARG A 310 -1.29 -26.97 15.81
C ARG A 310 -0.18 -27.99 16.03
N GLU A 311 -0.29 -29.15 15.40
CA GLU A 311 0.73 -30.20 15.52
C GLU A 311 2.03 -29.83 14.82
N ILE A 312 1.97 -29.06 13.72
CA ILE A 312 3.17 -28.54 13.04
C ILE A 312 3.91 -27.57 13.96
N LEU A 313 3.21 -26.58 14.52
CA LEU A 313 3.80 -25.60 15.45
C LEU A 313 4.33 -26.26 16.72
N LYS A 314 3.64 -27.28 17.24
CA LYS A 314 4.08 -28.00 18.43
C LYS A 314 5.37 -28.80 18.21
N ARG A 315 5.52 -29.43 17.04
CA ARG A 315 6.68 -30.31 16.74
C ARG A 315 7.86 -29.56 16.12
N PHE A 316 7.57 -28.57 15.28
CA PHE A 316 8.55 -27.88 14.44
C PHE A 316 8.56 -26.37 14.64
N GLY A 317 7.88 -25.86 15.67
CA GLY A 317 7.73 -24.41 15.93
C GLY A 317 9.05 -23.65 16.06
N ASP A 318 10.09 -24.28 16.63
CA ASP A 318 11.42 -23.69 16.81
C ASP A 318 12.43 -24.09 15.74
N PHE A 319 11.97 -24.63 14.60
CA PHE A 319 12.83 -25.13 13.54
C PHE A 319 13.78 -24.04 13.01
N ASP A 320 15.07 -24.36 12.95
CA ASP A 320 16.12 -23.44 12.51
C ASP A 320 16.45 -23.72 11.04
N PHE A 321 16.13 -22.77 10.16
CA PHE A 321 16.45 -22.87 8.74
C PHE A 321 17.88 -22.37 8.45
N GLY A 322 18.55 -21.77 9.42
CA GLY A 322 19.91 -21.26 9.26
C GLY A 322 19.97 -19.82 8.75
N VAL A 323 21.06 -19.52 8.04
CA VAL A 323 21.38 -18.17 7.57
C VAL A 323 21.47 -18.13 6.06
N ALA A 324 20.91 -17.08 5.46
CA ALA A 324 21.12 -16.77 4.06
C ALA A 324 21.74 -15.39 3.90
N GLN A 325 22.62 -15.24 2.92
CA GLN A 325 23.09 -13.95 2.44
C GLN A 325 22.51 -13.69 1.06
N SER A 326 21.69 -12.65 0.95
CA SER A 326 21.09 -12.28 -0.34
C SER A 326 21.76 -11.03 -0.88
N GLN A 327 22.08 -11.05 -2.17
CA GLN A 327 22.86 -10.02 -2.84
C GLN A 327 22.01 -9.01 -3.62
N ALA A 328 20.71 -9.27 -3.75
CA ALA A 328 19.83 -8.42 -4.53
C ALA A 328 18.37 -8.49 -4.04
N VAL A 329 17.65 -7.41 -4.32
CA VAL A 329 16.18 -7.39 -4.30
C VAL A 329 15.67 -7.41 -5.73
N HIS A 330 14.71 -8.28 -6.01
CA HIS A 330 14.13 -8.45 -7.33
C HIS A 330 12.71 -7.88 -7.38
N LEU A 331 12.39 -7.11 -8.42
CA LEU A 331 11.00 -6.81 -8.78
C LEU A 331 10.47 -7.98 -9.59
N CYS A 332 9.55 -8.75 -9.02
CA CYS A 332 9.06 -10.01 -9.58
C CYS A 332 7.61 -9.90 -10.03
N VAL A 333 7.26 -10.64 -11.09
CA VAL A 333 5.88 -10.77 -11.58
C VAL A 333 5.17 -11.89 -10.81
N LEU A 334 4.00 -11.58 -10.23
CA LEU A 334 3.18 -12.58 -9.54
C LEU A 334 2.71 -13.68 -10.49
N LYS A 335 2.62 -14.92 -9.97
CA LYS A 335 2.14 -16.10 -10.70
C LYS A 335 2.87 -16.36 -12.03
N SER A 336 4.17 -16.08 -12.06
CA SER A 336 5.05 -16.31 -13.20
C SER A 336 6.17 -17.28 -12.82
N ARG A 337 6.83 -17.85 -13.83
CA ARG A 337 8.09 -18.60 -13.69
C ARG A 337 9.13 -18.03 -14.64
N GLY A 338 10.33 -17.80 -14.14
CA GLY A 338 11.52 -17.41 -14.87
C GLY A 338 12.34 -18.63 -15.32
N GLU A 339 13.52 -18.36 -15.88
CA GLU A 339 14.45 -19.39 -16.36
C GLU A 339 15.07 -20.20 -15.23
N ASP A 340 15.25 -19.58 -14.06
CA ASP A 340 15.79 -20.16 -12.83
C ASP A 340 14.72 -20.84 -11.95
N GLU A 341 13.54 -21.11 -12.52
CA GLU A 341 12.34 -21.62 -11.83
C GLU A 341 11.81 -20.73 -10.69
N PHE A 342 12.46 -19.59 -10.42
CA PHE A 342 11.95 -18.53 -9.56
C PHE A 342 10.86 -17.73 -10.28
N TYR A 343 10.34 -16.68 -9.66
CA TYR A 343 9.44 -15.75 -10.32
C TYR A 343 10.16 -15.01 -11.46
N LYS A 344 9.45 -14.70 -12.55
CA LYS A 344 9.98 -13.85 -13.62
C LYS A 344 10.37 -12.49 -13.04
N LYS A 345 11.64 -12.13 -13.21
CA LYS A 345 12.23 -10.87 -12.75
C LYS A 345 12.01 -9.79 -13.82
N THR A 346 11.44 -8.66 -13.41
CA THR A 346 11.34 -7.44 -14.23
C THR A 346 12.66 -6.65 -14.17
N GLY A 347 13.33 -6.69 -13.02
CA GLY A 347 14.64 -6.10 -12.78
C GLY A 347 15.05 -6.31 -11.33
N SER A 348 16.24 -5.84 -10.97
CA SER A 348 16.84 -6.09 -9.66
C SER A 348 17.63 -4.87 -9.18
N LEU A 349 17.72 -4.71 -7.87
CA LEU A 349 18.69 -3.84 -7.20
C LEU A 349 19.72 -4.73 -6.51
N GLU A 350 20.95 -4.69 -7.00
CA GLU A 350 22.11 -5.38 -6.39
C GLU A 350 22.73 -4.52 -5.30
N PHE A 351 23.17 -5.15 -4.22
CA PHE A 351 23.73 -4.50 -3.03
C PHE A 351 25.23 -4.24 -3.10
#